data_AF-A0A9E4C085-F1
#
_entry.id   AF-A0A9E4C085-F1
#
_cell.length_a   1.000
_cell.length_b   1.000
_cell.length_c   1.000
_cell.angle_alpha   90.00
_cell.angle_beta   90.00
_cell.angle_gamma   90.00
#
_symmetry.space_group_name_H-M   'P 1'
#
loop_
_entity.id
_entity.type
_entity.pdbx_description
1 polymer ?
#
loop_
_entity_poly.entity_id
_entity_poly.type
_entity_poly.pdbx_seq_one_letter_code
_entity_poly.pdbx_strand_id
1 'polypeptide(L)'
;MITARIAADFVEEYATLLELSGASPFRVRAYSNAVRALETLTSPLDELLAAGTLTEVKGIGDSVAELVAEFADTGTAQAYEKLRAATTCCEFPA
;
A
#
# COMPACT_ATOMS: atom_id res chain seq x y z
N MET A 1 16.82 -1.09 1.56
CA MET A 1 16.16 0.22 1.54
C MET A 1 14.97 0.11 0.62
N ILE A 2 13.77 0.29 1.14
CA ILE A 2 12.54 0.29 0.34
C ILE A 2 12.43 1.67 -0.31
N THR A 3 12.28 1.71 -1.63
CA THR A 3 12.14 2.97 -2.38
C THR A 3 10.66 3.32 -2.56
N ALA A 4 10.37 4.60 -2.82
CA ALA A 4 9.00 5.08 -3.06
C ALA A 4 8.27 4.27 -4.15
N ARG A 5 9.00 3.85 -5.18
CA ARG A 5 8.48 2.97 -6.24
C ARG A 5 8.05 1.60 -5.74
N ILE A 6 8.85 0.93 -4.91
CA ILE A 6 8.50 -0.39 -4.36
C ILE A 6 7.26 -0.29 -3.47
N ALA A 7 7.17 0.76 -2.65
CA ALA A 7 5.98 0.99 -1.84
C ALA A 7 4.74 1.32 -2.70
N ALA A 8 4.89 2.08 -3.78
CA ALA A 8 3.81 2.34 -4.73
C ALA A 8 3.30 1.05 -5.39
N ASP A 9 4.20 0.21 -5.90
CA ASP A 9 3.88 -1.10 -6.50
C ASP A 9 3.13 -1.98 -5.49
N PHE A 10 3.58 -2.03 -4.23
CA PHE A 10 2.94 -2.80 -3.17
C PHE A 10 1.52 -2.30 -2.84
N VAL A 11 1.33 -0.98 -2.73
CA VAL A 11 0.02 -0.38 -2.47
C VAL A 11 -0.92 -0.58 -3.67
N GLU A 12 -0.40 -0.56 -4.90
CA GLU A 12 -1.17 -0.84 -6.12
C GLU A 12 -1.67 -2.28 -6.15
N GLU A 13 -0.80 -3.23 -5.81
CA GLU A 13 -1.16 -4.64 -5.70
C GLU A 13 -2.24 -4.85 -4.62
N TYR A 14 -2.07 -4.21 -3.46
CA TYR A 14 -3.09 -4.22 -2.39
C TYR A 14 -4.43 -3.62 -2.83
N ALA A 15 -4.41 -2.52 -3.59
CA ALA A 15 -5.62 -1.92 -4.15
C ALA A 15 -6.34 -2.86 -5.11
N THR A 16 -5.58 -3.56 -5.94
CA THR A 16 -6.09 -4.56 -6.89
C THR A 16 -6.71 -5.75 -6.17
N LEU A 17 -6.05 -6.25 -5.12
CA LEU A 17 -6.59 -7.31 -4.26
C LEU A 17 -7.86 -6.87 -3.53
N LEU A 18 -7.94 -5.62 -3.06
CA LEU A 18 -9.15 -5.04 -2.48
C LEU A 18 -10.29 -5.00 -3.49
N GLU A 19 -10.01 -4.63 -4.74
CA GLU A 19 -11.01 -4.61 -5.81
C GLU A 19 -11.53 -6.03 -6.10
N LEU A 20 -10.63 -7.00 -6.23
CA LEU A 20 -10.95 -8.41 -6.46
C LEU A 20 -11.77 -9.03 -5.34
N SER A 21 -11.47 -8.68 -4.08
CA SER A 21 -12.22 -9.14 -2.91
C SER A 21 -13.58 -8.45 -2.73
N GLY A 22 -13.96 -7.54 -3.64
CA GLY A 22 -15.26 -6.88 -3.63
C GLY A 22 -15.35 -5.76 -2.59
N ALA A 23 -14.23 -5.16 -2.20
CA ALA A 23 -14.24 -3.99 -1.33
C ALA A 23 -14.92 -2.79 -2.02
N SER A 24 -15.38 -1.83 -1.21
CA SER A 24 -16.03 -0.62 -1.73
C SER A 24 -15.12 0.12 -2.73
N PRO A 25 -15.63 0.51 -3.90
CA PRO A 25 -14.86 1.24 -4.92
C PRO A 25 -14.33 2.59 -4.39
N PHE A 26 -14.91 3.11 -3.31
CA PHE A 26 -14.39 4.28 -2.62
C PHE A 26 -13.01 4.02 -1.98
N ARG A 27 -12.84 2.84 -1.35
CA ARG A 27 -11.57 2.46 -0.74
C ARG A 27 -10.52 2.19 -1.81
N VAL A 28 -10.84 1.40 -2.83
CA VAL A 28 -9.93 1.09 -3.94
C VAL A 28 -9.37 2.38 -4.55
N ARG A 29 -10.24 3.36 -4.86
CA ARG A 29 -9.81 4.67 -5.39
C ARG A 29 -8.91 5.46 -4.44
N ALA A 30 -9.14 5.37 -3.12
CA ALA A 30 -8.28 6.02 -2.14
C ALA A 30 -6.86 5.44 -2.20
N TYR A 31 -6.72 4.11 -2.25
CA TYR A 31 -5.42 3.45 -2.41
C TYR A 31 -4.77 3.79 -3.77
N SER A 32 -5.51 3.74 -4.88
CA SER A 32 -4.97 4.11 -6.20
C SER A 32 -4.51 5.57 -6.28
N ASN A 33 -5.20 6.49 -5.59
CA ASN A 33 -4.76 7.88 -5.51
C ASN A 33 -3.47 8.02 -4.69
N ALA A 34 -3.32 7.21 -3.64
CA ALA A 34 -2.11 7.19 -2.84
C ALA A 34 -0.91 6.65 -3.62
N VAL A 35 -1.10 5.62 -4.46
CA VAL A 35 -0.06 5.11 -5.40
C VAL A 35 0.45 6.24 -6.27
N ARG A 36 -0.45 6.97 -6.94
CA ARG A 36 -0.07 8.11 -7.80
C ARG A 36 0.70 9.17 -7.03
N ALA A 37 0.27 9.46 -5.81
CA ALA A 37 0.95 10.43 -4.96
C ALA A 37 2.38 9.97 -4.63
N LEU A 38 2.57 8.69 -4.32
CA LEU A 38 3.87 8.06 -4.06
C LEU A 38 4.76 8.00 -5.31
N GLU A 39 4.21 7.75 -6.50
CA GLU A 39 4.96 7.74 -7.76
C GLU A 39 5.45 9.14 -8.15
N THR A 40 4.63 10.17 -7.90
CA THR A 40 5.02 11.57 -8.16
C THR A 40 5.95 12.14 -7.10
N LEU A 41 6.23 11.36 -6.05
CA LEU A 41 6.97 11.81 -4.90
C LEU A 41 8.47 11.81 -5.21
N THR A 42 9.07 13.00 -5.20
CA THR A 42 10.49 13.20 -5.50
C THR A 42 11.38 12.82 -4.32
N SER A 43 10.83 12.84 -3.10
CA SER A 43 11.56 12.57 -1.86
C SER A 43 11.61 11.07 -1.53
N PRO A 44 12.67 10.62 -0.83
CA PRO A 44 12.76 9.26 -0.32
C PRO A 44 11.66 8.96 0.71
N LEU A 45 11.04 7.79 0.58
CA LEU A 45 9.92 7.35 1.40
C LEU A 45 10.30 7.23 2.88
N ASP A 46 11.51 6.76 3.13
CA ASP A 46 12.17 6.62 4.41
C ASP A 46 12.25 7.94 5.18
N GLU A 47 12.53 9.06 4.52
CA GLU A 47 12.49 10.38 5.16
C GLU A 47 11.07 10.78 5.53
N LEU A 48 10.08 10.52 4.66
CA LEU A 48 8.68 10.84 4.95
C LEU A 48 8.10 9.97 6.06
N LEU A 49 8.50 8.69 6.12
CA LEU A 49 8.10 7.77 7.19
C LEU A 49 8.75 8.19 8.51
N ALA A 50 10.05 8.52 8.51
CA ALA A 50 10.75 9.02 9.69
C ALA A 50 10.18 10.36 10.18
N ALA A 51 9.74 11.22 9.26
CA ALA A 51 9.08 12.48 9.57
C ALA A 51 7.59 12.32 9.94
N GLY A 52 6.97 11.19 9.62
CA GLY A 52 5.53 10.95 9.81
C GLY A 52 4.64 11.82 8.91
N THR A 53 5.17 12.39 7.83
CA THR A 53 4.46 13.34 6.95
C THR A 53 3.80 12.68 5.75
N LEU A 54 3.82 11.34 5.66
CA LEU A 54 3.16 10.60 4.58
C LEU A 54 1.66 10.92 4.48
N THR A 55 0.98 11.11 5.62
CA THR A 55 -0.44 11.46 5.71
C THR A 55 -0.74 12.90 5.32
N GLU A 56 0.26 13.78 5.27
CA GLU A 56 0.10 15.15 4.79
C GLU A 56 0.02 15.20 3.25
N VAL A 57 0.45 14.14 2.57
CA VAL A 57 0.39 14.05 1.12
C VAL A 57 -1.06 13.91 0.68
N LYS A 58 -1.54 14.90 -0.07
CA LYS A 58 -2.91 14.91 -0.59
C LYS A 58 -3.18 13.67 -1.46
N GLY A 59 -4.00 12.76 -0.95
CA GLY A 59 -4.33 11.49 -1.61
C GLY A 59 -3.87 10.25 -0.84
N ILE A 60 -2.98 10.41 0.15
CA ILE A 60 -2.59 9.39 1.10
C ILE A 60 -3.39 9.59 2.38
N GLY A 61 -4.05 8.54 2.86
CA GLY A 61 -4.74 8.54 4.15
C GLY A 61 -3.98 7.72 5.20
N ASP A 62 -4.42 7.81 6.45
CA ASP A 62 -3.80 7.11 7.59
C ASP A 62 -3.64 5.60 7.34
N SER A 63 -4.64 4.95 6.73
CA SER A 63 -4.59 3.52 6.41
C SER A 63 -3.48 3.15 5.42
N VAL A 64 -3.16 4.04 4.47
CA VAL A 64 -2.07 3.80 3.52
C VAL A 64 -0.73 4.05 4.19
N ALA A 65 -0.64 5.11 4.99
CA ALA A 65 0.57 5.43 5.74
C ALA A 65 0.96 4.31 6.71
N GLU A 66 0.00 3.74 7.45
CA GLU A 66 0.23 2.57 8.30
C GLU A 66 0.68 1.34 7.48
N LEU A 67 0.02 1.06 6.36
CA LEU A 67 0.37 -0.07 5.50
C LEU A 67 1.81 0.04 4.98
N VAL A 68 2.17 1.24 4.53
CA VAL A 68 3.51 1.54 4.00
C VAL A 68 4.57 1.54 5.11
N ALA A 69 4.24 2.03 6.31
CA ALA A 69 5.11 1.95 7.48
C ALA A 69 5.37 0.50 7.90
N GLU A 70 4.32 -0.33 7.98
CA GLU A 70 4.45 -1.75 8.32
C GLU A 70 5.28 -2.49 7.27
N PHE A 71 5.04 -2.21 5.98
CA PHE A 71 5.85 -2.73 4.88
C PHE A 71 7.31 -2.27 4.96
N ALA A 72 7.56 -1.02 5.35
CA ALA A 72 8.92 -0.50 5.52
C ALA A 72 9.69 -1.18 6.66
N ASP A 73 9.02 -1.46 7.77
CA ASP A 73 9.62 -2.05 8.96
C ASP A 73 9.77 -3.58 8.87
N THR A 74 8.75 -4.27 8.37
CA THR A 74 8.67 -5.75 8.38
C THR A 74 8.89 -6.39 7.02
N GLY A 75 8.83 -5.61 5.94
CA GLY A 75 8.91 -6.10 4.56
C GLY A 75 7.60 -6.68 4.02
N THR A 76 6.55 -6.77 4.84
CA THR A 76 5.20 -7.19 4.45
C THR A 76 4.16 -6.36 5.22
N ALA A 77 2.87 -6.50 4.92
CA ALA A 77 1.82 -5.90 5.75
C ALA A 77 0.75 -6.94 6.09
N GLN A 78 0.24 -6.93 7.32
CA GLN A 78 -0.77 -7.92 7.74
C GLN A 78 -2.04 -7.84 6.90
N ALA A 79 -2.42 -6.63 6.47
CA ALA A 79 -3.59 -6.44 5.64
C ALA A 79 -3.41 -7.08 4.25
N TYR A 80 -2.21 -6.99 3.68
CA TYR A 80 -1.86 -7.61 2.40
C TYR A 80 -1.90 -9.14 2.50
N GLU A 81 -1.28 -9.71 3.53
CA GLU A 81 -1.29 -11.17 3.76
C GLU A 81 -2.71 -11.72 3.92
N LYS A 82 -3.59 -10.99 4.61
CA LYS A 82 -5.01 -11.38 4.77
C LYS A 82 -5.75 -11.42 3.43
N LEU A 83 -5.58 -10.40 2.60
CA LEU A 83 -6.21 -10.35 1.28
C LEU A 83 -5.63 -11.39 0.34
N ARG A 84 -4.31 -11.55 0.36
CA ARG A 84 -3.61 -12.58 -0.41
C ARG A 84 -4.16 -13.95 -0.03
N ALA A 85 -4.13 -14.33 1.24
CA ALA A 85 -4.69 -15.60 1.72
C ALA A 85 -6.17 -15.81 1.36
N ALA A 86 -7.00 -14.76 1.38
CA ALA A 86 -8.40 -14.83 0.96
C ALA A 86 -8.57 -15.05 -0.55
N THR A 87 -7.65 -14.52 -1.35
CA THR A 87 -7.65 -14.64 -2.83
C THR A 87 -6.97 -15.94 -3.28
N THR A 88 -6.07 -16.50 -2.48
CA THR A 88 -5.30 -17.75 -2.72
C THR A 88 -6.16 -19.03 -2.66
N CYS A 89 -7.49 -18.96 -2.63
CA CYS A 89 -8.32 -20.15 -2.80
C CYS A 89 -8.09 -20.87 -4.16
N CYS A 90 -7.40 -20.22 -5.12
CA CYS A 90 -7.03 -20.81 -6.42
C CYS A 90 -5.51 -20.95 -6.70
N GLU A 91 -4.59 -20.51 -5.84
CA GLU A 91 -3.15 -20.72 -6.08
C GLU A 91 -2.53 -21.72 -5.09
N PHE A 92 -2.60 -22.98 -5.55
CA PHE A 92 -1.66 -24.10 -5.39
C PHE A 92 -0.59 -24.00 -4.27
N PRO A 93 -0.59 -24.93 -3.28
CA PRO A 93 0.49 -25.03 -2.31
C PRO A 93 1.78 -25.52 -3.00
N ALA A 94 2.90 -24.89 -2.65
CA ALA A 94 4.24 -25.42 -2.91
C ALA A 94 4.62 -26.48 -1.88
#